data_AF-A0A395W4C1-F1
#
_entry.id   AF-A0A395W4C1-F1
#
_cell.length_a   1.000
_cell.length_b   1.000
_cell.length_c   1.000
_cell.angle_alpha   90.00
_cell.angle_beta   90.00
_cell.angle_gamma   90.00
#
_symmetry.space_group_name_H-M   'P 1'
#
loop_
_entity.id
_entity.type
_entity.pdbx_description
1 polymer ?
#
loop_
_entity_poly.entity_id
_entity_poly.type
_entity_poly.pdbx_seq_one_letter_code
_entity_poly.pdbx_strand_id
1 'polypeptide(L)'
;MNSSFVIILLSFAILIAYVVYSLVTLKVIPESLSETYYRLNYKKKGLGRLFPITMFICAATLLPIWLDYSKDNFQWLVFLACSATFFVAVTPNYYEGLERQVHYGAAVVCCISAILWTMLSGTWLIPIINFAFALGYMVLYNRKKQIVFLIEIATLFSVYISLLLQ
;
A
#
# COMPACT_ATOMS: atom_id res chain seq x y z
N MET A 1 -26.01 3.92 -4.64
CA MET A 1 -24.53 3.96 -4.55
C MET A 1 -24.03 2.60 -5.03
N ASN A 2 -23.12 2.56 -6.00
CA ASN A 2 -22.66 1.29 -6.57
C ASN A 2 -21.94 0.47 -5.48
N SER A 3 -22.25 -0.81 -5.31
CA SER A 3 -21.70 -1.64 -4.21
C SER A 3 -20.17 -1.64 -4.23
N SER A 4 -19.56 -1.65 -5.41
CA SER A 4 -18.11 -1.57 -5.58
C SER A 4 -17.51 -0.26 -5.06
N PHE A 5 -18.19 0.87 -5.29
CA PHE A 5 -17.75 2.17 -4.77
C PHE A 5 -17.72 2.20 -3.24
N VAL A 6 -18.74 1.63 -2.59
CA VAL A 6 -18.81 1.53 -1.12
C VAL A 6 -17.66 0.69 -0.58
N ILE A 7 -17.37 -0.44 -1.23
CA ILE A 7 -16.28 -1.34 -0.81
C ILE A 7 -14.92 -0.67 -0.98
N ILE A 8 -14.68 0.04 -2.10
CA ILE A 8 -13.43 0.80 -2.30
C ILE A 8 -13.28 1.84 -1.18
N LEU A 9 -14.33 2.58 -0.87
CA LEU A 9 -14.30 3.62 0.17
C LEU A 9 -14.05 3.04 1.57
N LEU A 10 -14.71 1.92 1.91
CA LEU A 10 -14.49 1.22 3.18
C LEU A 10 -13.06 0.65 3.27
N SER A 11 -12.58 0.02 2.21
CA SER A 11 -11.21 -0.51 2.13
C SER A 11 -10.18 0.60 2.28
N PHE A 12 -10.42 1.76 1.64
CA PHE A 12 -9.54 2.91 1.77
C PHE A 12 -9.58 3.50 3.19
N ALA A 13 -10.76 3.60 3.79
CA ALA A 13 -10.92 4.05 5.18
C ALA A 13 -10.19 3.12 6.16
N ILE A 14 -10.21 1.81 5.95
CA ILE A 14 -9.44 0.83 6.74
C ILE A 14 -7.93 1.09 6.60
N LEU A 15 -7.43 1.31 5.38
CA LEU A 15 -6.02 1.64 5.16
C LEU A 15 -5.64 2.95 5.88
N ILE A 16 -6.41 4.02 5.69
CA ILE A 16 -6.16 5.32 6.33
C ILE A 16 -6.20 5.20 7.85
N ALA A 17 -7.22 4.55 8.40
CA ALA A 17 -7.36 4.35 9.84
C ALA A 17 -6.16 3.61 10.41
N TYR A 18 -5.67 2.58 9.71
CA TYR A 18 -4.48 1.86 10.11
C TYR A 18 -3.20 2.72 10.05
N VAL A 19 -3.00 3.50 8.98
CA VAL A 19 -1.84 4.40 8.85
C VAL A 19 -1.86 5.45 9.95
N VAL A 20 -2.99 6.12 10.15
CA VAL A 20 -3.17 7.15 11.19
C VAL A 20 -2.95 6.53 12.57
N TYR A 21 -3.56 5.38 12.86
CA TYR A 21 -3.37 4.66 14.11
C TYR A 21 -1.89 4.33 14.37
N SER A 22 -1.19 3.86 13.35
CA SER A 22 0.24 3.52 13.43
C SER A 22 1.08 4.77 13.72
N LEU A 23 0.84 5.88 13.03
CA LEU A 23 1.58 7.13 13.22
C LEU A 23 1.33 7.76 14.60
N VAL A 24 0.07 7.82 15.05
CA VAL A 24 -0.30 8.34 16.37
C VAL A 24 0.29 7.48 17.48
N THR A 25 0.26 6.15 17.30
CA THR A 25 0.80 5.21 18.27
C THR A 25 2.32 5.29 18.32
N LEU A 26 3.01 5.32 17.19
CA LEU A 26 4.47 5.33 17.18
C LEU A 26 5.09 6.70 17.50
N LYS A 27 4.33 7.79 17.34
CA LYS A 27 4.80 9.19 17.44
C LYS A 27 6.00 9.52 16.54
N VAL A 28 6.34 8.62 15.62
CA VAL A 28 7.46 8.69 14.69
C VAL A 28 7.00 8.05 13.38
N ILE A 29 7.37 8.66 12.26
CA ILE A 29 7.13 8.10 10.92
C ILE A 29 8.13 6.95 10.70
N PRO A 30 7.67 5.73 10.43
CA PRO A 30 8.54 4.59 10.13
C PRO A 30 9.24 4.77 8.77
N GLU A 31 10.28 3.97 8.52
CA GLU A 31 11.02 3.92 7.26
C GLU A 31 10.19 3.25 6.15
N SER A 32 9.36 2.26 6.48
CA SER A 32 8.37 1.63 5.59
C SER A 32 7.06 1.29 6.32
N LEU A 33 6.00 1.03 5.56
CA LEU A 33 4.72 0.55 6.09
C LEU A 33 4.91 -0.79 6.79
N SER A 34 5.70 -1.68 6.23
CA SER A 34 5.96 -2.99 6.82
C SER A 34 6.79 -2.92 8.11
N GLU A 35 7.62 -1.88 8.30
CA GLU A 35 8.36 -1.66 9.56
C GLU A 35 7.43 -1.45 10.78
N THR A 36 6.20 -0.96 10.54
CA THR A 36 5.19 -0.80 11.60
C THR A 36 4.88 -2.11 12.31
N TYR A 37 5.00 -3.27 11.63
CA TYR A 37 4.84 -4.60 12.23
C TYR A 37 5.73 -4.72 13.48
N TYR A 38 7.01 -4.38 13.34
CA TYR A 38 7.98 -4.48 14.42
C TYR A 38 7.80 -3.41 15.47
N ARG A 39 7.66 -2.15 15.03
CA ARG A 39 7.56 -1.02 15.96
C ARG A 39 6.32 -1.09 16.83
N LEU A 40 5.18 -1.48 16.25
CA LEU A 40 3.94 -1.67 17.02
C LEU A 40 4.04 -2.88 17.94
N ASN A 41 4.63 -3.98 17.49
CA ASN A 41 4.82 -5.16 18.33
C ASN A 41 5.77 -4.89 19.51
N TYR A 42 6.82 -4.08 19.29
CA TYR A 42 7.71 -3.61 20.35
C TYR A 42 6.97 -2.73 21.36
N LYS A 43 6.12 -1.82 20.88
CA LYS A 43 5.36 -0.91 21.76
C LYS A 43 4.29 -1.64 22.57
N LYS A 44 3.55 -2.56 21.94
CA LYS A 44 2.54 -3.41 22.59
C LYS A 44 2.46 -4.73 21.86
N LYS A 45 2.83 -5.80 22.57
CA LYS A 45 2.85 -7.17 22.04
C LYS A 45 1.52 -7.51 21.36
N GLY A 46 1.61 -7.99 20.12
CA GLY A 46 0.46 -8.38 19.30
C GLY A 46 -0.04 -7.29 18.34
N LEU A 47 0.21 -6.00 18.58
CA LEU A 47 -0.25 -4.93 17.67
C LEU A 47 0.44 -4.94 16.31
N GLY A 48 1.62 -5.55 16.20
CA GLY A 48 2.30 -5.71 14.91
C GLY A 48 1.45 -6.44 13.86
N ARG A 49 0.60 -7.38 14.30
CA ARG A 49 -0.28 -8.16 13.42
C ARG A 49 -1.31 -7.31 12.68
N LEU A 50 -1.52 -6.06 13.08
CA LEU A 50 -2.38 -5.14 12.35
C LEU A 50 -1.86 -4.90 10.92
N PHE A 51 -0.54 -4.81 10.71
CA PHE A 51 0.03 -4.64 9.37
C PHE A 51 -0.43 -5.73 8.38
N PRO A 52 -0.11 -7.02 8.59
CA PRO A 52 -0.47 -8.06 7.63
C PRO A 52 -1.99 -8.24 7.50
N ILE A 53 -2.76 -8.09 8.59
CA ILE A 53 -4.22 -8.16 8.56
C ILE A 53 -4.79 -7.06 7.66
N THR A 54 -4.34 -5.82 7.82
CA THR A 54 -4.79 -4.69 7.01
C THR A 54 -4.41 -4.88 5.55
N MET A 55 -3.16 -5.25 5.24
CA MET A 55 -2.72 -5.49 3.87
C MET A 55 -3.52 -6.62 3.19
N PHE A 56 -3.77 -7.72 3.91
CA PHE A 56 -4.56 -8.82 3.40
C PHE A 56 -6.01 -8.41 3.12
N ILE A 57 -6.66 -7.72 4.07
CA ILE A 57 -8.05 -7.24 3.89
C ILE A 57 -8.12 -6.27 2.71
N CYS A 58 -7.19 -5.33 2.60
CA CYS A 58 -7.18 -4.36 1.51
C CYS A 58 -7.02 -5.09 0.16
N ALA A 59 -6.06 -6.00 0.02
CA ALA A 59 -5.84 -6.75 -1.21
C ALA A 59 -7.01 -7.68 -1.57
N ALA A 60 -7.59 -8.39 -0.60
CA ALA A 60 -8.71 -9.29 -0.82
C ALA A 60 -9.99 -8.56 -1.22
N THR A 61 -10.26 -7.41 -0.61
CA THR A 61 -11.42 -6.58 -0.95
C THR A 61 -11.24 -5.88 -2.29
N LEU A 62 -10.02 -5.40 -2.60
CA LEU A 62 -9.74 -4.71 -3.84
C LEU A 62 -9.70 -5.64 -5.04
N LEU A 63 -9.13 -6.85 -4.94
CA LEU A 63 -8.88 -7.72 -6.10
C LEU A 63 -10.07 -7.87 -7.06
N PRO A 64 -11.27 -8.32 -6.63
CA PRO A 64 -12.38 -8.53 -7.58
C PRO A 64 -12.82 -7.21 -8.23
N ILE A 65 -12.90 -6.14 -7.44
CA ILE A 65 -13.35 -4.84 -7.92
C ILE A 65 -12.32 -4.23 -8.88
N TRP A 66 -11.05 -4.29 -8.51
CA TRP A 66 -9.96 -3.75 -9.31
C TRP A 66 -9.86 -4.48 -10.65
N LEU A 67 -10.14 -5.79 -10.70
CA LEU A 67 -10.25 -6.53 -11.97
C LEU A 67 -11.42 -6.05 -12.83
N ASP A 68 -12.60 -5.81 -12.25
CA ASP A 68 -13.78 -5.33 -12.98
C ASP A 68 -13.56 -3.96 -13.63
N TYR A 69 -12.84 -3.06 -12.95
CA TYR A 69 -12.47 -1.73 -13.46
C TYR A 69 -11.30 -1.77 -14.46
N SER A 70 -10.61 -2.91 -14.56
CA SER A 70 -9.46 -3.06 -15.45
C SER A 70 -9.86 -3.55 -16.82
N LYS A 71 -9.33 -2.88 -17.85
CA LYS A 71 -9.38 -3.40 -19.23
C LYS A 71 -8.60 -4.72 -19.31
N ASP A 72 -9.07 -5.67 -20.11
CA ASP A 72 -8.51 -7.03 -20.24
C ASP A 72 -6.98 -7.05 -20.45
N ASN A 73 -6.45 -6.10 -21.21
CA ASN A 73 -5.01 -5.99 -21.50
C ASN A 73 -4.13 -5.68 -20.27
N PHE A 74 -4.71 -5.23 -19.16
CA PHE A 74 -4.00 -4.76 -17.96
C PHE A 74 -4.42 -5.48 -16.66
N GLN A 75 -5.38 -6.40 -16.71
CA GLN A 75 -5.85 -7.16 -15.53
C GLN A 75 -4.72 -7.97 -14.85
N TRP A 76 -3.74 -8.44 -15.62
CA TRP A 76 -2.57 -9.15 -15.08
C TRP A 76 -1.74 -8.30 -14.11
N LEU A 77 -1.70 -6.97 -14.30
CA LEU A 77 -1.04 -6.05 -13.36
C LEU A 77 -1.76 -6.02 -12.00
N VAL A 78 -3.09 -6.08 -12.02
CA VAL A 78 -3.91 -6.14 -10.79
C VAL A 78 -3.64 -7.44 -10.06
N PHE A 79 -3.62 -8.58 -10.77
CA PHE A 79 -3.26 -9.87 -10.18
C PHE A 79 -1.86 -9.81 -9.54
N LEU A 80 -0.85 -9.31 -10.27
CA LEU A 80 0.50 -9.17 -9.71
C LEU A 80 0.52 -8.27 -8.47
N ALA A 81 -0.16 -7.12 -8.50
CA ALA A 81 -0.19 -6.20 -7.37
C ALA A 81 -0.85 -6.83 -6.12
N CYS A 82 -2.02 -7.43 -6.28
CA CYS A 82 -2.74 -8.07 -5.17
C CYS A 82 -2.02 -9.33 -4.66
N SER A 83 -1.53 -10.21 -5.55
CA SER A 83 -0.77 -11.39 -5.15
C SER A 83 0.51 -11.02 -4.41
N ALA A 84 1.25 -10.02 -4.90
CA ALA A 84 2.43 -9.51 -4.23
C ALA A 84 2.09 -8.92 -2.85
N THR A 85 0.97 -8.20 -2.72
CA THR A 85 0.48 -7.72 -1.42
C THR A 85 0.16 -8.87 -0.46
N PHE A 86 -0.41 -9.98 -0.94
CA PHE A 86 -0.61 -11.17 -0.11
C PHE A 86 0.71 -11.78 0.36
N PHE A 87 1.73 -11.85 -0.49
CA PHE A 87 3.07 -12.31 -0.08
C PHE A 87 3.67 -11.40 0.99
N VAL A 88 3.56 -10.08 0.84
CA VAL A 88 3.97 -9.09 1.86
C VAL A 88 3.23 -9.31 3.18
N ALA A 89 1.93 -9.62 3.13
CA ALA A 89 1.11 -9.89 4.32
C ALA A 89 1.46 -11.23 5.01
N VAL A 90 1.85 -12.26 4.25
CA VAL A 90 2.22 -13.58 4.79
C VAL A 90 3.67 -13.60 5.29
N THR A 91 4.52 -12.68 4.82
CA THR A 91 5.92 -12.51 5.26
C THR A 91 6.15 -11.21 6.04
N PRO A 92 5.37 -10.92 7.11
CA PRO A 92 5.52 -9.66 7.84
C PRO A 92 6.81 -9.61 8.67
N ASN A 93 7.42 -10.77 8.97
CA ASN A 93 8.66 -10.90 9.76
C ASN A 93 9.92 -10.99 8.87
N TYR A 94 10.05 -10.07 7.93
CA TYR A 94 11.11 -10.04 6.90
C TYR A 94 12.56 -9.69 7.34
N TYR A 95 12.92 -9.63 8.63
CA TYR A 95 14.30 -9.24 9.02
C TYR A 95 15.36 -10.32 8.76
N GLU A 96 14.98 -11.59 8.62
CA GLU A 96 15.93 -12.70 8.49
C GLU A 96 15.59 -13.66 7.33
N GLY A 97 16.64 -14.24 6.73
CA GLY A 97 16.55 -15.35 5.79
C GLY A 97 15.82 -15.06 4.46
N LEU A 98 15.11 -16.07 3.97
CA LEU A 98 14.39 -16.07 2.70
C LEU A 98 13.17 -15.12 2.72
N GLU A 99 12.54 -14.94 3.87
CA GLU A 99 11.40 -14.02 4.05
C GLU A 99 11.76 -12.58 3.69
N ARG A 100 13.01 -12.16 3.97
CA ARG A 100 13.50 -10.85 3.58
C ARG A 100 13.43 -10.64 2.07
N GLN A 101 13.98 -11.56 1.30
CA GLN A 101 14.05 -11.45 -0.15
C GLN A 101 12.65 -11.51 -0.78
N VAL A 102 11.80 -12.41 -0.27
CA VAL A 102 10.40 -12.53 -0.71
C VAL A 102 9.63 -11.26 -0.41
N HIS A 103 9.74 -10.71 0.81
CA HIS A 103 9.02 -9.50 1.20
C HIS A 103 9.42 -8.28 0.36
N TYR A 104 10.72 -8.01 0.24
CA TYR A 104 11.20 -6.87 -0.56
C TYR A 104 10.87 -7.06 -2.04
N GLY A 105 11.07 -8.26 -2.59
CA GLY A 105 10.72 -8.56 -3.98
C GLY A 105 9.22 -8.37 -4.24
N ALA A 106 8.37 -8.88 -3.36
CA ALA A 106 6.93 -8.71 -3.45
C ALA A 106 6.51 -7.24 -3.29
N ALA A 107 7.08 -6.49 -2.34
CA ALA A 107 6.78 -5.06 -2.19
C ALA A 107 7.13 -4.26 -3.46
N VAL A 108 8.27 -4.56 -4.10
CA VAL A 108 8.68 -3.92 -5.35
C VAL A 108 7.73 -4.28 -6.49
N VAL A 109 7.42 -5.57 -6.68
CA VAL A 109 6.46 -6.02 -7.71
C VAL A 109 5.10 -5.38 -7.49
N CYS A 110 4.62 -5.35 -6.24
CA CYS A 110 3.38 -4.67 -5.86
C CYS A 110 3.37 -3.21 -6.30
N CYS A 111 4.40 -2.45 -5.93
CA CYS A 111 4.46 -1.03 -6.24
C CYS A 111 4.54 -0.76 -7.74
N ILE A 112 5.39 -1.50 -8.46
CA ILE A 112 5.56 -1.32 -9.91
C ILE A 112 4.27 -1.68 -10.64
N SER A 113 3.66 -2.83 -10.33
CA SER A 113 2.42 -3.25 -10.98
C SER A 113 1.26 -2.29 -10.70
N ALA A 114 1.14 -1.81 -9.46
CA ALA A 114 0.13 -0.81 -9.08
C ALA A 114 0.30 0.51 -9.84
N ILE A 115 1.53 1.04 -9.91
CA ILE A 115 1.81 2.29 -10.63
C ILE A 115 1.60 2.13 -12.13
N LEU A 116 2.12 1.06 -12.74
CA LEU A 116 1.89 0.78 -14.16
C LEU A 116 0.40 0.70 -14.48
N TRP A 117 -0.39 0.02 -13.63
CA TRP A 117 -1.83 -0.02 -13.82
C TRP A 117 -2.48 1.37 -13.74
N THR A 118 -2.13 2.20 -12.75
CA THR A 118 -2.70 3.57 -12.64
C THR A 118 -2.29 4.45 -13.84
N MET A 119 -1.08 4.28 -14.36
CA MET A 119 -0.63 5.01 -15.56
C MET A 119 -1.38 4.56 -16.82
N LEU A 120 -1.59 3.26 -16.99
CA LEU A 120 -2.20 2.68 -18.18
C LEU A 120 -3.74 2.73 -18.17
N SER A 121 -4.37 2.83 -17.00
CA SER A 121 -5.83 2.95 -16.85
C SER A 121 -6.37 4.36 -17.17
N GLY A 122 -5.50 5.33 -17.42
CA GLY A 122 -5.88 6.69 -17.82
C GLY A 122 -5.80 7.73 -16.70
N THR A 123 -5.49 7.32 -15.46
CA THR A 123 -5.33 8.21 -14.30
C THR A 123 -3.86 8.55 -14.01
N TRP A 124 -3.02 8.60 -15.05
CA TRP A 124 -1.57 8.80 -14.97
C TRP A 124 -1.10 10.05 -14.21
N LEU A 125 -1.92 11.09 -14.13
CA LEU A 125 -1.63 12.30 -13.35
C LEU A 125 -1.64 12.03 -11.84
N ILE A 126 -2.47 11.10 -11.36
CA ILE A 126 -2.62 10.78 -9.93
C ILE A 126 -1.30 10.30 -9.30
N PRO A 127 -0.59 9.28 -9.83
CA PRO A 127 0.68 8.86 -9.25
C PRO A 127 1.76 9.95 -9.35
N ILE A 128 1.77 10.76 -10.41
CA ILE A 128 2.72 11.89 -10.54
C ILE A 128 2.51 12.90 -9.41
N ILE A 129 1.27 13.30 -9.17
CA ILE A 129 0.92 14.26 -8.11
C ILE A 129 1.28 13.68 -6.74
N ASN A 130 0.90 12.43 -6.46
CA ASN A 130 1.19 11.78 -5.18
C ASN A 130 2.70 11.63 -4.92
N PHE A 131 3.48 11.26 -5.94
CA PHE A 131 4.94 11.20 -5.81
C PHE A 131 5.58 12.58 -5.68
N ALA A 132 5.07 13.60 -6.37
CA ALA A 132 5.53 14.98 -6.20
C ALA A 132 5.28 15.47 -4.77
N PHE A 133 4.11 15.18 -4.18
CA PHE A 133 3.82 15.47 -2.77
C PHE A 133 4.73 14.70 -1.83
N ALA A 134 4.94 13.39 -2.05
CA ALA A 134 5.85 12.58 -1.25
C ALA A 134 7.29 13.13 -1.27
N LEU A 135 7.79 13.47 -2.46
CA LEU A 135 9.13 14.03 -2.65
C LEU A 135 9.25 15.44 -2.03
N GLY A 136 8.25 16.30 -2.26
CA GLY A 136 8.19 17.64 -1.67
C GLY A 136 8.19 17.58 -0.14
N TYR A 137 7.36 16.71 0.45
CA TYR A 137 7.35 16.48 1.89
C TYR A 137 8.70 15.99 2.41
N MET A 138 9.32 15.04 1.70
CA MET A 138 10.65 14.54 2.05
C MET A 138 11.70 15.65 2.07
N VAL A 139 11.74 16.51 1.06
CA VAL A 139 12.71 17.60 0.94
C VAL A 139 12.47 18.67 2.00
N LEU A 140 11.22 19.13 2.15
CA LEU A 140 10.86 20.21 3.08
C LEU A 140 11.15 19.86 4.54
N TYR A 141 10.92 18.60 4.93
CA TYR A 141 11.09 18.14 6.31
C TYR A 141 12.37 17.31 6.53
N ASN A 142 13.26 17.24 5.53
CA ASN A 142 14.51 16.46 5.54
C ASN A 142 14.31 14.98 5.98
N ARG A 143 13.27 14.34 5.45
CA ARG A 143 12.81 12.98 5.83
C ARG A 143 13.35 11.87 4.90
N LYS A 144 14.62 11.94 4.54
CA LYS A 144 15.24 10.99 3.58
C LYS A 144 15.11 9.51 3.99
N LYS A 145 15.14 9.23 5.30
CA LYS A 145 15.02 7.86 5.82
C LYS A 145 13.61 7.28 5.64
N GLN A 146 12.60 8.14 5.49
CA GLN A 146 11.20 7.75 5.36
C GLN A 146 10.73 7.71 3.91
N ILE A 147 11.64 7.81 2.93
CA ILE A 147 11.28 7.86 1.51
C ILE A 147 10.49 6.62 1.06
N VAL A 148 10.85 5.44 1.57
CA VAL A 148 10.17 4.18 1.22
C VAL A 148 8.73 4.23 1.72
N PHE A 149 8.49 4.57 2.98
CA PHE A 149 7.16 4.77 3.54
C PHE A 149 6.33 5.76 2.72
N LEU A 150 6.91 6.90 2.34
CA LEU A 150 6.23 7.92 1.53
C LEU A 150 5.86 7.41 0.13
N ILE A 151 6.75 6.65 -0.51
CA ILE A 151 6.51 6.04 -1.83
C ILE A 151 5.43 4.95 -1.73
N GLU A 152 5.45 4.10 -0.70
CA GLU A 152 4.43 3.06 -0.50
C GLU A 152 3.04 3.69 -0.28
N ILE A 153 2.95 4.73 0.57
CA ILE A 153 1.71 5.48 0.80
C ILE A 153 1.24 6.15 -0.49
N ALA A 154 2.13 6.84 -1.20
CA ALA A 154 1.79 7.49 -2.47
C ALA A 154 1.28 6.47 -3.50
N THR A 155 1.88 5.28 -3.56
CA THR A 155 1.46 4.21 -4.47
C THR A 155 0.07 3.68 -4.12
N LEU A 156 -0.16 3.33 -2.84
CA LEU A 156 -1.45 2.84 -2.38
C LEU A 156 -2.56 3.89 -2.60
N PHE A 157 -2.30 5.15 -2.24
CA PHE A 157 -3.24 6.25 -2.45
C PHE A 157 -3.54 6.45 -3.94
N SER A 158 -2.54 6.29 -4.81
CA SER A 158 -2.74 6.41 -6.25
C SER A 158 -3.71 5.37 -6.79
N VAL A 159 -3.62 4.13 -6.31
CA VAL A 159 -4.58 3.06 -6.68
C VAL A 159 -5.98 3.40 -6.19
N TYR A 160 -6.14 3.72 -4.91
CA TYR A 160 -7.46 4.02 -4.34
C TYR A 160 -8.13 5.23 -5.00
N ILE A 161 -7.38 6.33 -5.18
CA ILE A 161 -7.91 7.53 -5.85
C ILE A 161 -8.26 7.21 -7.31
N SER A 162 -7.42 6.45 -8.02
CA SER A 162 -7.71 6.05 -9.40
C SER A 162 -8.99 5.22 -9.52
N LEU A 163 -9.19 4.26 -8.62
CA LEU A 163 -10.40 3.43 -8.59
C LEU A 163 -11.66 4.21 -8.19
N LEU A 164 -11.54 5.25 -7.36
CA LEU A 164 -12.66 6.11 -7.00
C LEU A 164 -13.08 7.08 -8.12
N LEU A 165 -12.20 7.31 -9.11
CA LEU A 165 -12.43 8.20 -10.25
C LEU A 165 -12.95 7.48 -11.50
N GLN A 166 -12.96 6.15 -11.50
CA GLN A 166 -13.49 5.32 -12.58
C GLN A 166 -14.96 4.95 -12.31
#